data_AF-A0A2M7M6Z3-F1
#
_entry.id   AF-A0A2M7M6Z3-F1
#
_cell.length_a   1.000
_cell.length_b   1.000
_cell.length_c   1.000
_cell.angle_alpha   90.00
_cell.angle_beta   90.00
_cell.angle_gamma   90.00
#
_symmetry.space_group_name_H-M   'P 1'
#
loop_
_entity.id
_entity.type
_entity.pdbx_description
1 polymer ?
#
loop_
_entity_poly.entity_id
_entity_poly.type
_entity_poly.pdbx_seq_one_letter_code
_entity_poly.pdbx_strand_id
1 'polypeptide(L)'
;GTCSAVEGGVPFLDIGLRQAEVKDGFGADILYRVNAQTTNLAAMQDNAQSASYFCNSTCTAGTLPQFDLNTPPVAANNGVGNGQVCAKAQANCTNASVMTYDAASVVLVAANQKGALSCNNRPAEEQENCDGDALFWQGDFRAVSSGFFDDTVLGVTGYEIKQNLLNARPAIFD
;
A
#
# COMPACT_ATOMS: atom_id res chain seq x y z
N GLY A 1 -13.63 -10.09 10.05
CA GLY A 1 -13.51 -10.98 8.88
C GLY A 1 -12.17 -10.75 8.24
N THR A 2 -11.68 -11.69 7.42
CA THR A 2 -10.46 -11.52 6.61
C THR A 2 -10.79 -10.88 5.26
N CYS A 3 -9.79 -10.29 4.61
CA CYS A 3 -9.93 -9.79 3.24
C CYS A 3 -10.09 -10.97 2.26
N SER A 4 -10.88 -10.79 1.20
CA SER A 4 -11.01 -11.77 0.11
C SER A 4 -9.98 -11.57 -1.01
N ALA A 5 -9.37 -10.39 -1.07
CA ALA A 5 -8.32 -10.02 -2.00
C ALA A 5 -7.36 -9.04 -1.31
N VAL A 6 -6.11 -9.02 -1.77
CA VAL A 6 -5.04 -8.18 -1.20
C VAL A 6 -4.68 -7.01 -2.12
N GLU A 7 -5.31 -6.92 -3.29
CA GLU A 7 -5.06 -5.89 -4.29
C GLU A 7 -6.31 -5.65 -5.15
N GLY A 8 -6.36 -4.49 -5.80
CA GLY A 8 -7.46 -4.09 -6.67
C GLY A 8 -7.53 -2.58 -6.88
N GLY A 9 -8.66 -2.08 -7.38
CA GLY A 9 -8.96 -0.64 -7.38
C GLY A 9 -9.37 -0.18 -5.98
N VAL A 10 -8.98 1.03 -5.58
CA VAL A 10 -9.30 1.55 -4.23
C VAL A 10 -10.82 1.48 -3.98
N PRO A 11 -11.27 0.83 -2.88
CA PRO A 11 -12.69 0.59 -2.63
C PRO A 11 -13.39 1.85 -2.11
N PHE A 12 -13.55 2.84 -2.99
CA PHE A 12 -13.95 4.21 -2.62
C PHE A 12 -15.23 4.29 -1.78
N LEU A 13 -16.24 3.48 -2.08
CA LEU A 13 -17.48 3.44 -1.30
C LEU A 13 -17.25 2.97 0.14
N ASP A 14 -16.39 1.96 0.32
CA ASP A 14 -16.13 1.36 1.63
C ASP A 14 -15.33 2.30 2.54
N ILE A 15 -14.54 3.20 1.95
CA ILE A 15 -13.76 4.21 2.68
C ILE A 15 -14.37 5.62 2.63
N GLY A 16 -15.63 5.74 2.17
CA GLY A 16 -16.38 7.00 2.20
C GLY A 16 -15.91 8.08 1.21
N LEU A 17 -15.24 7.68 0.14
CA LEU A 17 -14.81 8.54 -0.96
C LEU A 17 -15.77 8.44 -2.15
N ARG A 18 -15.68 9.41 -3.07
CA ARG A 18 -16.32 9.37 -4.39
C ARG A 18 -15.39 8.70 -5.39
N GLN A 19 -15.96 8.12 -6.45
CA GLN A 19 -15.17 7.49 -7.52
C GLN A 19 -14.14 8.46 -8.14
N ALA A 20 -14.49 9.74 -8.29
CA ALA A 20 -13.59 10.75 -8.82
C ALA A 20 -12.36 11.01 -7.92
N GLU A 21 -12.42 10.67 -6.64
CA GLU A 21 -11.33 10.86 -5.66
C GLU A 21 -10.36 9.69 -5.63
N VAL A 22 -10.69 8.58 -6.31
CA VAL A 22 -9.81 7.42 -6.48
C VAL A 22 -9.37 7.25 -7.93
N LYS A 23 -9.41 8.33 -8.70
CA LYS A 23 -8.86 8.42 -10.05
C LYS A 23 -7.63 9.31 -10.05
N ASP A 24 -6.65 8.96 -10.86
CA ASP A 24 -5.49 9.81 -11.11
C ASP A 24 -5.82 10.98 -12.05
N GLY A 25 -4.81 11.81 -12.34
CA GLY A 25 -4.95 12.98 -13.20
C GLY A 25 -5.32 12.66 -14.66
N PHE A 26 -5.23 11.39 -15.07
CA PHE A 26 -5.57 10.89 -16.40
C PHE A 26 -6.89 10.10 -16.42
N GLY A 27 -7.56 9.99 -15.26
CA GLY A 27 -8.86 9.32 -15.12
C GLY A 27 -8.76 7.80 -14.96
N ALA A 28 -7.56 7.23 -14.85
CA ALA A 28 -7.38 5.83 -14.50
C ALA A 28 -7.61 5.62 -13.01
N ASP A 29 -8.07 4.44 -12.62
CA ASP A 29 -8.33 4.12 -11.22
C ASP A 29 -7.00 3.94 -10.48
N ILE A 30 -6.90 4.50 -9.27
CA ILE A 30 -5.79 4.25 -8.36
C ILE A 30 -5.89 2.80 -7.90
N LEU A 31 -4.79 2.07 -8.02
CA LEU A 31 -4.66 0.70 -7.55
C LEU A 31 -4.15 0.68 -6.11
N TYR A 32 -4.56 -0.32 -5.36
CA TYR A 32 -4.04 -0.59 -4.03
C TYR A 32 -3.50 -2.02 -3.95
N ARG A 33 -2.55 -2.21 -3.04
CA ARG A 33 -2.20 -3.49 -2.44
C ARG A 33 -2.10 -3.32 -0.92
N VAL A 34 -2.56 -4.30 -0.17
CA VAL A 34 -2.40 -4.37 1.29
C VAL A 34 -1.49 -5.55 1.65
N ASN A 35 -1.07 -5.62 2.92
CA ASN A 35 -0.31 -6.76 3.41
C ASN A 35 -1.01 -8.10 3.06
N ALA A 36 -0.29 -9.05 2.47
CA ALA A 36 -0.88 -10.30 1.97
C ALA A 36 -1.50 -11.20 3.07
N GLN A 37 -1.05 -11.05 4.31
CA GLN A 37 -1.56 -11.77 5.48
C GLN A 37 -2.89 -11.20 6.01
N THR A 38 -3.45 -10.16 5.39
CA THR A 38 -4.84 -9.71 5.64
C THR A 38 -5.90 -10.73 5.23
N THR A 39 -5.51 -11.82 4.57
CA THR A 39 -6.34 -13.01 4.31
C THR A 39 -6.25 -14.05 5.42
N ASN A 40 -5.32 -13.89 6.38
CA ASN A 40 -5.02 -14.82 7.46
C ASN A 40 -5.43 -14.24 8.81
N LEU A 41 -6.47 -14.83 9.42
CA LEU A 41 -7.03 -14.36 10.68
C LEU A 41 -6.01 -14.32 11.83
N ALA A 42 -5.11 -15.30 11.93
CA ALA A 42 -4.12 -15.34 12.99
C ALA A 42 -3.11 -14.20 12.88
N ALA A 43 -2.68 -13.87 11.66
CA ALA A 43 -1.78 -12.74 11.42
C ALA A 43 -2.46 -11.39 11.67
N MET A 44 -3.76 -11.27 11.34
CA MET A 44 -4.54 -10.08 11.68
C MET A 44 -4.79 -9.92 13.19
N GLN A 45 -4.68 -11.00 13.97
CA GLN A 45 -4.83 -10.99 15.42
C GLN A 45 -3.51 -10.79 16.19
N ASP A 46 -2.38 -10.77 15.48
CA ASP A 46 -1.04 -10.55 16.05
C ASP A 46 -0.64 -9.08 15.92
N ASN A 47 -0.56 -8.36 17.04
CA ASN A 47 -0.19 -6.94 17.07
C ASN A 47 1.26 -6.67 16.63
N ALA A 48 2.10 -7.70 16.49
CA ALA A 48 3.44 -7.59 15.95
C ALA A 48 3.45 -7.58 14.40
N GLN A 49 2.33 -7.89 13.75
CA GLN A 49 2.16 -7.92 12.29
C GLN A 49 1.41 -6.67 11.81
N SER A 50 1.79 -6.11 10.66
CA SER A 50 1.05 -5.03 10.01
C SER A 50 -0.33 -5.44 9.48
N ALA A 51 -0.56 -6.74 9.26
CA ALA A 51 -1.89 -7.26 8.92
C ALA A 51 -2.94 -6.93 10.01
N SER A 52 -2.51 -6.70 11.25
CA SER A 52 -3.37 -6.30 12.36
C SER A 52 -4.10 -4.97 12.15
N TYR A 53 -3.60 -4.09 11.28
CA TYR A 53 -4.24 -2.82 10.93
C TYR A 53 -5.60 -3.00 10.24
N PHE A 54 -5.82 -4.18 9.66
CA PHE A 54 -7.03 -4.48 8.90
C PHE A 54 -8.03 -5.32 9.69
N CYS A 55 -7.74 -5.63 10.96
CA CYS A 55 -8.67 -6.41 11.77
C CYS A 55 -9.73 -5.53 12.42
N ASN A 56 -10.97 -5.65 11.92
CA ASN A 56 -12.14 -4.98 12.50
C ASN A 56 -12.78 -5.79 13.64
N SER A 57 -13.81 -5.24 14.30
CA SER A 57 -14.52 -5.85 15.44
C SER A 57 -15.12 -7.25 15.19
N THR A 58 -15.14 -7.73 13.95
CA THR A 58 -15.71 -9.03 13.58
C THR A 58 -14.67 -10.14 13.44
N CYS A 59 -13.37 -9.91 13.63
CA CYS A 59 -12.39 -11.01 13.67
C CYS A 59 -12.33 -11.72 15.05
N THR A 60 -13.38 -12.44 15.44
CA THR A 60 -13.35 -13.34 16.61
C THR A 60 -12.25 -14.42 16.44
N ALA A 61 -11.28 -14.66 17.33
CA ALA A 61 -11.20 -14.49 18.78
C ALA A 61 -9.94 -13.77 19.31
N GLY A 62 -10.08 -13.06 20.44
CA GLY A 62 -8.99 -12.73 21.36
C GLY A 62 -8.98 -11.30 21.88
N THR A 63 -8.80 -10.32 20.99
CA THR A 63 -8.79 -8.88 21.34
C THR A 63 -8.86 -8.10 20.04
N LEU A 64 -9.84 -7.20 19.90
CA LEU A 64 -9.98 -6.33 18.72
C LEU A 64 -10.56 -4.97 19.13
N PRO A 65 -10.18 -3.88 18.43
CA PRO A 65 -9.18 -3.83 17.35
C PRO A 65 -7.75 -4.07 17.89
N GLN A 66 -6.91 -4.77 17.12
CA GLN A 66 -5.49 -4.95 17.46
C GLN A 66 -4.67 -3.69 17.15
N PHE A 67 -5.17 -2.86 16.23
CA PHE A 67 -4.65 -1.53 16.00
C PHE A 67 -5.26 -0.54 16.99
N ASP A 68 -4.42 -0.02 17.87
CA ASP A 68 -4.71 1.06 18.80
C ASP A 68 -3.52 2.03 18.88
N LEU A 69 -3.61 3.02 19.77
CA LEU A 69 -2.50 3.95 19.98
C LEU A 69 -1.26 3.26 20.55
N ASN A 70 -1.42 2.12 21.22
CA ASN A 70 -0.30 1.34 21.70
C ASN A 70 0.42 0.76 20.49
N THR A 71 -0.16 -0.16 19.71
CA THR A 71 0.43 -0.99 18.61
C THR A 71 1.95 -0.80 18.47
N PRO A 72 2.64 -0.89 17.33
CA PRO A 72 3.73 0.06 17.15
C PRO A 72 3.63 0.74 15.79
N PRO A 73 4.22 1.95 15.61
CA PRO A 73 4.19 2.63 14.31
C PRO A 73 4.95 1.82 13.24
N VAL A 74 5.92 1.01 13.64
CA VAL A 74 6.61 0.08 12.75
C VAL A 74 6.38 -1.32 13.31
N ALA A 75 5.97 -2.26 12.47
CA ALA A 75 5.84 -3.64 12.89
C ALA A 75 7.20 -4.12 13.40
N ALA A 76 7.26 -4.67 14.62
CA ALA A 76 8.50 -5.24 15.16
C ALA A 76 8.96 -6.45 14.32
N ASN A 77 8.01 -7.06 13.60
CA ASN A 77 8.24 -8.02 12.54
C ASN A 77 7.81 -7.37 11.22
N ASN A 78 8.77 -7.07 10.33
CA ASN A 78 8.47 -6.63 8.96
C ASN A 78 7.62 -7.66 8.20
N GLY A 79 7.47 -8.88 8.73
CA GLY A 79 6.47 -9.86 8.36
C GLY A 79 6.67 -10.43 6.97
N VAL A 80 5.81 -11.39 6.61
CA VAL A 80 5.64 -11.82 5.22
C VAL A 80 4.49 -11.00 4.63
N GLY A 81 4.62 -10.57 3.39
CA GLY A 81 3.51 -10.02 2.61
C GLY A 81 3.32 -8.51 2.66
N ASN A 82 4.17 -7.74 3.37
CA ASN A 82 4.23 -6.29 3.17
C ASN A 82 4.77 -5.96 1.77
N GLY A 83 4.35 -4.82 1.23
CA GLY A 83 4.90 -4.28 -0.01
C GLY A 83 6.28 -3.65 0.21
N GLN A 84 7.13 -3.74 -0.80
CA GLN A 84 8.43 -3.09 -0.88
C GLN A 84 8.42 -2.12 -2.06
N VAL A 85 8.92 -0.91 -1.84
CA VAL A 85 8.98 0.12 -2.87
C VAL A 85 10.43 0.55 -3.05
N CYS A 86 11.00 0.27 -4.21
CA CYS A 86 12.35 0.67 -4.57
C CYS A 86 12.52 2.18 -4.57
N ALA A 87 13.71 2.65 -4.23
CA ALA A 87 14.08 4.05 -4.31
C ALA A 87 14.16 4.55 -5.76
N LYS A 88 13.89 5.86 -5.96
CA LYS A 88 13.86 6.50 -7.29
C LYS A 88 15.09 6.29 -8.17
N ALA A 89 16.26 6.28 -7.56
CA ALA A 89 17.53 6.18 -8.26
C ALA A 89 17.94 4.74 -8.63
N GLN A 90 17.08 3.74 -8.42
CA GLN A 90 17.41 2.35 -8.75
C GLN A 90 17.34 2.12 -10.26
N ALA A 91 18.35 1.43 -10.81
CA ALA A 91 18.38 1.05 -12.22
C ALA A 91 17.47 -0.16 -12.53
N ASN A 92 17.23 -1.01 -11.53
CA ASN A 92 16.29 -2.13 -11.53
C ASN A 92 15.63 -2.22 -10.15
N CYS A 93 14.36 -2.58 -10.09
CA CYS A 93 13.71 -2.91 -8.83
C CYS A 93 13.82 -4.41 -8.56
N THR A 94 14.43 -4.78 -7.45
CA THR A 94 14.60 -6.16 -6.99
C THR A 94 14.56 -6.17 -5.46
N ASN A 95 14.37 -7.34 -4.85
CA ASN A 95 14.43 -7.48 -3.39
C ASN A 95 15.80 -7.11 -2.76
N ALA A 96 16.86 -6.90 -3.56
CA ALA A 96 18.17 -6.45 -3.10
C ALA A 96 18.41 -4.95 -3.33
N SER A 97 17.47 -4.24 -3.96
CA SER A 97 17.57 -2.81 -4.26
C SER A 97 17.42 -1.97 -2.99
N VAL A 98 17.90 -0.73 -3.02
CA VAL A 98 17.62 0.23 -1.94
C VAL A 98 16.14 0.58 -1.96
N MET A 99 15.46 0.44 -0.82
CA MET A 99 14.03 0.68 -0.69
C MET A 99 13.71 2.06 -0.11
N THR A 100 12.73 2.76 -0.68
CA THR A 100 12.05 3.90 -0.02
C THR A 100 11.16 3.38 1.11
N TYR A 101 10.43 2.30 0.83
CA TYR A 101 9.60 1.60 1.81
C TYR A 101 9.96 0.13 1.82
N ASP A 102 10.50 -0.38 2.91
CA ASP A 102 10.95 -1.78 3.01
C ASP A 102 9.89 -2.72 3.62
N ALA A 103 8.79 -2.15 4.14
CA ALA A 103 7.69 -2.89 4.76
C ALA A 103 6.38 -2.08 4.76
N ALA A 104 5.92 -1.66 3.58
CA ALA A 104 4.65 -0.95 3.42
C ALA A 104 3.45 -1.87 3.70
N SER A 105 2.56 -1.44 4.58
CA SER A 105 1.33 -2.17 4.91
C SER A 105 0.23 -1.96 3.88
N VAL A 106 0.26 -0.81 3.20
CA VAL A 106 -0.51 -0.50 1.99
C VAL A 106 0.46 0.10 0.97
N VAL A 107 0.29 -0.25 -0.30
CA VAL A 107 0.90 0.45 -1.44
C VAL A 107 -0.23 0.96 -2.32
N LEU A 108 -0.16 2.23 -2.73
CA LEU A 108 -1.05 2.84 -3.70
C LEU A 108 -0.27 3.17 -4.97
N VAL A 109 -0.86 2.88 -6.12
CA VAL A 109 -0.26 3.13 -7.44
C VAL A 109 -1.24 3.94 -8.28
N ALA A 110 -0.81 5.13 -8.68
CA ALA A 110 -1.43 5.89 -9.77
C ALA A 110 -0.62 5.61 -11.05
N ALA A 111 -1.24 4.94 -12.02
CA ALA A 111 -0.59 4.51 -13.26
C ALA A 111 -0.62 5.58 -14.39
N ASN A 112 -1.24 6.73 -14.10
CA ASN A 112 -1.23 7.94 -14.90
C ASN A 112 -1.49 7.68 -16.40
N GLN A 113 -0.66 8.21 -17.31
CA GLN A 113 -0.96 8.21 -18.74
C GLN A 113 -1.06 6.78 -19.32
N LYS A 114 -0.40 5.81 -18.71
CA LYS A 114 -0.37 4.40 -19.15
C LYS A 114 -1.30 3.50 -18.35
N GLY A 115 -2.06 4.05 -17.40
CA GLY A 115 -3.04 3.31 -16.59
C GLY A 115 -4.10 2.58 -17.41
N ALA A 116 -4.46 3.10 -18.58
CA ALA A 116 -5.42 2.46 -19.49
C ALA A 116 -4.84 1.26 -20.28
N LEU A 117 -3.52 1.08 -20.29
CA LEU A 117 -2.88 -0.08 -20.91
C LEU A 117 -2.89 -1.27 -19.95
N SER A 118 -3.02 -2.47 -20.52
CA SER A 118 -2.76 -3.72 -19.81
C SER A 118 -1.31 -3.74 -19.32
N CYS A 119 -1.05 -4.36 -18.16
CA CYS A 119 0.26 -4.36 -17.52
C CYS A 119 1.41 -4.70 -18.49
N ASN A 120 1.33 -5.81 -19.21
CA ASN A 120 2.35 -6.27 -20.17
C ASN A 120 2.67 -5.31 -21.34
N ASN A 121 1.86 -4.27 -21.55
CA ASN A 121 2.07 -3.26 -22.60
C ASN A 121 2.66 -1.95 -22.06
N ARG A 122 3.02 -1.89 -20.78
CA ARG A 122 3.71 -0.77 -20.15
C ARG A 122 5.24 -0.93 -20.27
N PRO A 123 6.04 0.12 -20.06
CA PRO A 123 7.48 0.00 -19.83
C PRO A 123 7.79 -0.94 -18.66
N ALA A 124 9.00 -1.52 -18.61
CA ALA A 124 9.35 -2.52 -17.59
C ALA A 124 9.19 -1.99 -16.16
N GLU A 125 9.50 -0.71 -15.96
CA GLU A 125 9.39 -0.05 -14.66
C GLU A 125 7.93 0.14 -14.21
N GLU A 126 7.01 0.40 -15.14
CA GLU A 126 5.57 0.51 -14.86
C GLU A 126 4.89 -0.88 -14.83
N GLN A 127 5.49 -1.89 -15.48
CA GLN A 127 5.06 -3.29 -15.40
C GLN A 127 5.22 -3.82 -13.98
N GLU A 128 6.35 -3.53 -13.33
CA GLU A 128 6.59 -3.89 -11.93
C GLU A 128 5.44 -3.41 -11.03
N ASN A 129 4.88 -2.23 -11.28
CA ASN A 129 3.81 -1.66 -10.47
C ASN A 129 2.42 -2.31 -10.68
N CYS A 130 2.30 -3.31 -11.55
CA CYS A 130 1.03 -3.98 -11.87
C CYS A 130 1.12 -5.48 -12.13
N ASP A 131 2.26 -6.12 -11.89
CA ASP A 131 2.48 -7.54 -12.19
C ASP A 131 1.90 -8.50 -11.13
N GLY A 132 1.41 -7.94 -10.01
CA GLY A 132 0.70 -8.65 -8.94
C GLY A 132 1.60 -9.14 -7.81
N ASP A 133 2.89 -8.85 -7.83
CA ASP A 133 3.77 -9.18 -6.73
C ASP A 133 3.80 -8.07 -5.64
N ALA A 134 4.69 -8.20 -4.65
CA ALA A 134 4.77 -7.26 -3.52
C ALA A 134 5.91 -6.24 -3.66
N LEU A 135 6.49 -6.11 -4.85
CA LEU A 135 7.59 -5.23 -5.16
C LEU A 135 7.10 -4.14 -6.14
N PHE A 136 7.54 -2.91 -5.90
CA PHE A 136 7.05 -1.75 -6.63
C PHE A 136 8.20 -0.81 -6.96
N TRP A 137 8.15 -0.21 -8.14
CA TRP A 137 9.15 0.72 -8.61
C TRP A 137 8.63 2.16 -8.54
N GLN A 138 9.17 2.92 -7.57
CA GLN A 138 9.07 4.37 -7.60
C GLN A 138 10.19 4.90 -8.50
N GLY A 139 9.88 5.46 -9.67
CA GLY A 139 10.86 6.04 -10.58
C GLY A 139 10.83 7.57 -10.58
N ASP A 140 11.82 8.18 -11.23
CA ASP A 140 11.75 9.58 -11.64
C ASP A 140 10.91 9.73 -12.90
N PHE A 141 10.15 10.83 -13.00
CA PHE A 141 9.40 11.16 -14.20
C PHE A 141 10.34 11.21 -15.42
N ARG A 142 9.97 10.46 -16.46
CA ARG A 142 10.69 10.42 -17.72
C ARG A 142 9.73 10.62 -18.88
N ALA A 143 10.07 11.54 -19.78
CA ALA A 143 9.34 11.74 -21.01
C ALA A 143 9.58 10.56 -22.00
N VAL A 144 8.71 10.46 -23.01
CA VAL A 144 8.71 9.34 -23.99
C VAL A 144 10.06 9.13 -24.67
N SER A 145 10.83 10.20 -24.90
CA SER A 145 12.14 10.13 -25.58
C SER A 145 13.23 9.40 -24.79
N SER A 146 13.03 9.12 -23.50
CA SER A 146 14.04 8.54 -22.61
C SER A 146 13.56 7.29 -21.86
N GLY A 147 12.53 6.61 -22.37
CA GLY A 147 11.85 5.53 -21.65
C GLY A 147 10.84 6.11 -20.67
N PHE A 148 9.61 6.28 -21.15
CA PHE A 148 8.51 6.92 -20.43
C PHE A 148 8.32 6.30 -19.04
N PHE A 149 8.15 7.14 -18.03
CA PHE A 149 7.74 6.75 -16.69
C PHE A 149 6.98 7.90 -16.07
N ASP A 150 5.74 7.68 -15.68
CA ASP A 150 4.96 8.68 -14.92
C ASP A 150 4.21 8.13 -13.72
N ASP A 151 4.30 6.83 -13.43
CA ASP A 151 3.68 6.22 -12.25
C ASP A 151 4.04 6.94 -10.94
N THR A 152 3.04 7.08 -10.07
CA THR A 152 3.25 7.55 -8.70
C THR A 152 2.92 6.43 -7.73
N VAL A 153 3.93 5.99 -6.98
CA VAL A 153 3.81 4.96 -5.95
C VAL A 153 3.91 5.59 -4.56
N LEU A 154 2.95 5.27 -3.70
CA LEU A 154 2.93 5.69 -2.29
C LEU A 154 2.85 4.46 -1.38
N GLY A 155 3.86 4.29 -0.53
CA GLY A 155 3.80 3.34 0.59
C GLY A 155 3.17 3.98 1.82
N VAL A 156 2.35 3.21 2.54
CA VAL A 156 1.79 3.58 3.85
C VAL A 156 2.18 2.50 4.84
N THR A 157 2.84 2.89 5.91
CA THR A 157 3.22 2.04 7.04
C THR A 157 2.34 2.37 8.25
N GLY A 158 2.55 1.66 9.37
CA GLY A 158 1.90 2.01 10.63
C GLY A 158 2.26 3.42 11.12
N TYR A 159 3.41 3.97 10.69
CA TYR A 159 3.87 5.29 11.09
C TYR A 159 2.93 6.36 10.52
N GLU A 160 2.69 6.34 9.21
CA GLU A 160 1.78 7.28 8.55
C GLU A 160 0.36 7.16 9.10
N ILE A 161 -0.12 5.94 9.36
CA ILE A 161 -1.46 5.71 9.92
C ILE A 161 -1.57 6.33 11.32
N LYS A 162 -0.61 6.04 12.21
CA LYS A 162 -0.61 6.60 13.58
C LYS A 162 -0.43 8.10 13.60
N GLN A 163 0.48 8.63 12.78
CA GLN A 163 0.71 10.06 12.68
C GLN A 163 -0.57 10.79 12.25
N ASN A 164 -1.28 10.27 11.25
CA ASN A 164 -2.56 10.84 10.81
C ASN A 164 -3.63 10.77 11.90
N LEU A 165 -3.73 9.64 12.63
CA LEU A 165 -4.68 9.51 13.74
C LEU A 165 -4.40 10.54 14.86
N LEU A 166 -3.14 10.73 15.23
CA LEU A 166 -2.73 11.70 16.25
C LEU A 166 -2.97 13.15 15.79
N ASN A 167 -2.70 13.46 14.52
CA ASN A 167 -2.95 14.79 13.95
C ASN A 167 -4.45 15.12 13.82
N ALA A 168 -5.28 14.14 13.48
CA ALA A 168 -6.73 14.31 13.35
C ALA A 168 -7.44 14.35 14.72
N ARG A 169 -6.81 13.83 15.76
CA ARG A 169 -7.29 13.85 17.15
C ARG A 169 -6.22 14.42 18.07
N PRO A 170 -5.89 15.72 17.97
CA PRO A 170 -4.98 16.35 18.90
C PRO A 170 -5.66 16.36 20.28
N ALA A 171 -5.34 15.35 21.09
CA ALA A 171 -5.64 15.24 22.51
C ALA A 171 -7.07 15.64 22.94
N ILE A 172 -7.99 14.67 22.98
CA ILE A 172 -8.79 14.51 24.20
C ILE A 172 -7.91 13.65 25.12
N PHE A 173 -6.89 14.28 25.70
CA PHE A 173 -6.20 13.76 26.88
C PHE A 173 -6.62 14.68 28.03
N ASP A 174 -7.82 14.42 28.54
CA ASP A 174 -8.27 14.69 29.90
C ASP A 174 -8.96 13.41 30.40
#